data_AF-A0A7W0RTJ8-F1
#
_entry.id   AF-A0A7W0RTJ8-F1
#
_cell.length_a   1.000
_cell.length_b   1.000
_cell.length_c   1.000
_cell.angle_alpha   90.00
_cell.angle_beta   90.00
_cell.angle_gamma   90.00
#
_symmetry.space_group_name_H-M   'P 1'
#
loop_
_entity.id
_entity.type
_entity.pdbx_description
1 polymer ?
#
loop_
_entity_poly.entity_id
_entity_poly.type
_entity_poly.pdbx_seq_one_letter_code
_entity_poly.pdbx_strand_id
1 'polypeptide(L)'
;MSNKQEDANLILRLYELRREEIMRQARDWFTTDFMPEGVQDLFDAIMGAHNARYRMVTTYWDMAAAFVNHGAIDEELFNDIHFEHIAVYAKIEPFLDEFRRLAGTPQYLKHLEQLVTRR
;
A
#
# COMPACT_ATOMS: atom_id res chain seq x y z
N MET A 1 19.71 10.58 9.17
CA MET A 1 19.63 9.19 9.65
C MET A 1 18.75 9.23 10.87
N SER A 2 17.58 8.61 10.79
CA SER A 2 16.68 8.42 11.92
C SER A 2 17.40 7.62 13.02
N ASN A 3 17.11 7.88 14.29
CA ASN A 3 17.58 7.00 15.35
C ASN A 3 16.86 5.65 15.19
N LYS A 4 17.58 4.51 15.26
CA LYS A 4 16.97 3.17 15.14
C LYS A 4 15.79 2.94 16.10
N GLN A 5 15.77 3.63 17.24
CA GLN A 5 14.63 3.61 18.17
C GLN A 5 13.40 4.37 17.63
N GLU A 6 13.60 5.47 16.92
CA GLU A 6 12.53 6.22 16.24
C GLU A 6 11.96 5.42 15.08
N ASP A 7 12.82 4.78 14.27
CA ASP A 7 12.39 3.86 13.21
C ASP A 7 11.53 2.72 13.77
N ALA A 8 12.00 2.06 14.83
CA ALA A 8 11.28 0.99 15.48
C ALA A 8 9.91 1.45 16.01
N ASN A 9 9.83 2.65 16.59
CA ASN A 9 8.57 3.22 17.08
C ASN A 9 7.60 3.53 15.93
N LEU A 10 8.08 4.05 14.81
CA LEU A 10 7.25 4.29 13.61
C LEU A 10 6.73 2.97 13.03
N ILE A 11 7.57 1.94 12.95
CA ILE A 11 7.18 0.60 12.49
C ILE A 11 6.15 -0.02 13.43
N LEU A 12 6.34 0.08 14.75
CA LEU A 12 5.34 -0.38 15.72
C LEU A 12 4.01 0.38 15.56
N ARG A 13 4.05 1.68 15.28
CA ARG A 13 2.85 2.47 15.01
C ARG A 13 2.14 2.02 13.73
N LEU A 14 2.89 1.73 12.66
CA LEU A 14 2.34 1.16 11.43
C LEU A 14 1.67 -0.19 11.72
N TYR A 15 2.31 -1.05 12.52
CA TYR A 15 1.74 -2.33 12.95
C TYR A 15 0.44 -2.17 13.75
N GLU A 16 0.37 -1.23 14.70
CA GLU A 16 -0.85 -0.94 15.45
C GLU A 16 -2.02 -0.57 14.52
N LEU A 17 -1.79 0.34 13.57
CA LEU A 17 -2.80 0.77 12.60
C LEU A 17 -3.30 -0.40 11.74
N ARG A 18 -2.42 -1.33 11.35
CA ARG A 18 -2.80 -2.54 10.58
C ARG A 18 -3.64 -3.53 11.36
N ARG A 19 -3.63 -3.44 12.69
CA ARG A 19 -4.40 -4.33 13.58
C ARG A 19 -5.78 -3.79 13.92
N GLU A 20 -6.05 -2.50 13.67
CA GLU A 20 -7.38 -1.93 13.83
C GLU A 20 -8.41 -2.77 13.09
N GLU A 21 -9.55 -3.04 13.72
CA GLU A 21 -10.52 -4.04 13.27
C GLU A 21 -10.98 -3.78 11.83
N ILE A 22 -11.31 -2.53 11.50
CA ILE A 22 -11.75 -2.14 10.16
C ILE A 22 -10.62 -2.31 9.13
N MET A 23 -9.38 -1.93 9.50
CA MET A 23 -8.23 -2.08 8.62
C MET A 23 -7.89 -3.55 8.37
N ARG A 24 -8.02 -4.39 9.41
CA ARG A 24 -7.83 -5.85 9.29
C ARG A 24 -8.84 -6.46 8.33
N GLN A 25 -10.12 -6.14 8.48
CA GLN A 25 -11.17 -6.60 7.56
C GLN A 25 -10.94 -6.10 6.12
N ALA A 26 -10.45 -4.88 5.95
CA ALA A 26 -10.10 -4.35 4.63
C ALA A 26 -8.93 -5.12 3.99
N ARG A 27 -7.90 -5.44 4.77
CA ARG A 27 -6.74 -6.24 4.33
C ARG A 27 -7.12 -7.67 4.00
N ASP A 28 -7.97 -8.29 4.81
CA ASP A 28 -8.49 -9.64 4.58
C ASP A 28 -9.25 -9.66 3.25
N TRP A 29 -10.23 -8.77 3.07
CA TRP A 29 -10.97 -8.62 1.80
C TRP A 29 -10.03 -8.37 0.60
N PHE A 30 -9.07 -7.45 0.74
CA PHE A 30 -8.13 -7.15 -0.34
C PHE A 30 -7.28 -8.37 -0.72
N THR A 31 -6.98 -9.24 0.25
CA THR A 31 -6.14 -10.42 0.04
C THR A 31 -6.95 -11.59 -0.53
N THR A 32 -8.13 -11.88 0.03
CA THR A 32 -8.90 -13.10 -0.24
C THR A 32 -9.98 -12.93 -1.30
N ASP A 33 -10.62 -11.76 -1.37
CA ASP A 33 -11.84 -11.58 -2.17
C ASP A 33 -11.58 -10.70 -3.39
N PHE A 34 -10.70 -9.70 -3.26
CA PHE A 34 -10.32 -8.83 -4.38
C PHE A 34 -9.28 -9.52 -5.27
N MET A 35 -9.74 -10.07 -6.38
CA MET A 35 -8.92 -10.73 -7.41
C MET A 35 -9.15 -10.01 -8.75
N PRO A 36 -8.52 -8.84 -8.98
CA PRO A 36 -8.73 -8.09 -10.20
C PRO A 36 -8.18 -8.86 -11.41
N GLU A 37 -8.96 -8.92 -12.47
CA GLU A 37 -8.61 -9.50 -13.77
C GLU A 37 -8.40 -8.42 -14.83
N GLY A 38 -8.80 -7.18 -14.54
CA GLY A 38 -8.59 -6.02 -15.41
C GLY A 38 -8.63 -4.68 -14.68
N VAL A 39 -8.31 -3.62 -15.43
CA VAL A 39 -8.38 -2.23 -14.92
C VAL A 39 -9.78 -1.83 -14.46
N GLN A 40 -10.83 -2.41 -15.04
CA GLN A 40 -12.22 -2.14 -14.66
C GLN A 40 -12.50 -2.57 -13.22
N ASP A 41 -11.89 -3.67 -12.74
CA ASP A 41 -12.08 -4.13 -11.37
C ASP A 41 -11.52 -3.13 -10.34
N LEU A 42 -10.45 -2.41 -10.69
CA LEU A 42 -9.92 -1.33 -9.86
C LEU A 42 -10.89 -0.14 -9.83
N PHE A 43 -11.47 0.22 -10.98
CA PHE A 43 -12.49 1.26 -11.04
C PHE A 43 -13.74 0.89 -10.24
N ASP A 44 -14.20 -0.35 -10.35
CA ASP A 44 -15.37 -0.85 -9.64
C ASP A 44 -15.11 -0.92 -8.12
N ALA A 45 -13.91 -1.33 -7.71
CA ALA A 45 -13.49 -1.28 -6.31
C ALA A 45 -13.47 0.16 -5.79
N ILE A 46 -12.97 1.12 -6.56
CA ILE A 46 -12.86 2.54 -6.15
C ILE A 46 -14.20 3.28 -6.25
N MET A 47 -15.10 2.94 -7.14
CA MET A 47 -16.38 3.66 -7.29
C MET A 47 -17.55 2.96 -6.59
N GLY A 48 -17.38 1.69 -6.24
CA GLY A 48 -18.41 0.85 -5.65
C GLY A 48 -18.37 0.75 -4.13
N ALA A 49 -19.09 -0.26 -3.61
CA ALA A 49 -19.27 -0.49 -2.18
C ALA A 49 -17.96 -0.81 -1.43
N HIS A 50 -16.91 -1.23 -2.15
CA HIS A 50 -15.62 -1.58 -1.56
C HIS A 50 -14.60 -0.42 -1.55
N ASN A 51 -14.99 0.80 -1.98
CA ASN A 51 -14.10 1.97 -2.04
C ASN A 51 -13.28 2.14 -0.77
N ALA A 52 -13.95 2.13 0.39
CA ALA A 52 -13.30 2.38 1.66
C ALA A 52 -12.25 1.30 1.96
N ARG A 53 -12.55 0.02 1.73
CA ARG A 53 -11.62 -1.10 1.97
C ARG A 53 -10.41 -1.02 1.04
N TYR A 54 -10.66 -0.84 -0.26
CA TYR A 54 -9.62 -0.74 -1.27
C TYR A 54 -8.67 0.45 -0.99
N ARG A 55 -9.23 1.63 -0.69
CA ARG A 55 -8.43 2.82 -0.39
C ARG A 55 -7.69 2.70 0.92
N MET A 56 -8.30 2.13 1.96
CA MET A 56 -7.64 1.88 3.24
C MET A 56 -6.35 1.07 3.04
N VAL A 57 -6.39 -0.03 2.30
CA VAL A 57 -5.21 -0.87 2.07
C VAL A 57 -4.16 -0.16 1.19
N THR A 58 -4.58 0.31 0.02
CA THR A 58 -3.63 0.85 -0.98
C THR A 58 -2.97 2.15 -0.51
N THR A 59 -3.74 3.10 0.01
CA THR A 59 -3.19 4.40 0.46
C THR A 59 -2.40 4.31 1.76
N TYR A 60 -2.72 3.34 2.63
CA TYR A 60 -1.91 3.05 3.81
C TYR A 60 -0.50 2.63 3.41
N TRP A 61 -0.38 1.72 2.42
CA TRP A 61 0.92 1.25 1.98
C TRP A 61 1.69 2.29 1.16
N ASP A 62 1.01 3.14 0.40
CA ASP A 62 1.65 4.29 -0.26
C ASP A 62 2.18 5.31 0.75
N MET A 63 1.44 5.59 1.83
CA MET A 63 1.91 6.45 2.92
C MET A 63 3.11 5.83 3.66
N ALA A 64 3.04 4.54 4.00
CA ALA A 64 4.15 3.85 4.65
C ALA A 64 5.41 3.86 3.78
N ALA A 65 5.26 3.60 2.47
CA ALA A 65 6.33 3.70 1.52
C ALA A 65 6.88 5.13 1.38
N ALA A 66 6.03 6.15 1.46
CA ALA A 66 6.49 7.54 1.48
C ALA A 66 7.41 7.82 2.68
N PHE A 67 7.10 7.33 3.88
CA PHE A 67 7.98 7.48 5.04
C PHE A 67 9.36 6.85 4.81
N VAL A 68 9.41 5.67 4.19
CA VAL A 68 10.67 5.01 3.82
C VAL A 68 11.42 5.82 2.75
N ASN A 69 10.73 6.22 1.68
CA ASN A 69 11.31 6.97 0.56
C ASN A 69 11.87 8.33 0.96
N HIS A 70 11.32 8.93 2.02
CA HIS A 70 11.80 10.19 2.59
C HIS A 70 12.79 10.01 3.74
N GLY A 71 13.19 8.78 4.06
CA GLY A 71 14.19 8.47 5.09
C GLY A 71 13.71 8.68 6.53
N ALA A 72 12.39 8.73 6.75
CA ALA A 72 11.79 8.75 8.08
C ALA A 72 11.77 7.37 8.72
N ILE A 73 11.76 6.30 7.91
CA ILE A 73 11.93 4.92 8.34
C ILE A 73 13.07 4.32 7.52
N ASP A 74 14.00 3.67 8.20
CA ASP A 74 15.06 2.87 7.58
C ASP A 74 14.49 1.76 6.68
N GLU A 75 14.93 1.73 5.41
CA GLU A 75 14.38 0.84 4.39
C GLU A 75 14.66 -0.65 4.67
N GLU A 76 15.89 -0.97 5.08
CA GLU A 76 16.29 -2.35 5.40
C GLU A 76 15.45 -2.90 6.57
N LEU A 77 15.37 -2.14 7.67
CA LEU A 77 14.54 -2.52 8.82
C LEU A 77 13.05 -2.64 8.47
N PHE A 78 12.52 -1.75 7.63
CA PHE A 78 11.13 -1.83 7.17
C PHE A 78 10.86 -3.11 6.38
N ASN A 79 11.76 -3.45 5.45
CA ASN A 79 11.63 -4.63 4.58
C ASN A 79 11.83 -5.95 5.34
N ASP A 80 12.69 -5.98 6.36
CA ASP A 80 12.87 -7.14 7.25
C ASP A 80 11.60 -7.48 8.06
N ILE A 81 10.75 -6.48 8.34
CA ILE A 81 9.57 -6.63 9.21
C ILE A 81 8.26 -6.70 8.41
N HIS A 82 8.19 -6.06 7.24
CA HIS A 82 6.97 -5.94 6.45
C HIS A 82 7.15 -6.42 5.02
N PHE A 83 6.29 -7.36 4.60
CA PHE A 83 6.29 -7.89 3.23
C PHE A 83 4.97 -7.65 2.47
N GLU A 84 3.89 -7.32 3.16
CA GLU A 84 2.56 -7.20 2.55
C GLU A 84 2.47 -6.09 1.49
N HIS A 85 3.23 -5.00 1.65
CA HIS A 85 3.26 -3.91 0.68
C HIS A 85 3.68 -4.38 -0.72
N ILE A 86 4.59 -5.36 -0.80
CA ILE A 86 5.02 -6.02 -2.03
C ILE A 86 3.85 -6.80 -2.65
N ALA A 87 3.13 -7.58 -1.84
CA ALA A 87 1.97 -8.35 -2.32
C ALA A 87 0.81 -7.43 -2.78
N VAL A 88 0.57 -6.33 -2.08
CA VAL A 88 -0.41 -5.31 -2.46
C VAL A 88 -0.03 -4.68 -3.79
N TYR A 89 1.23 -4.28 -3.97
CA TYR A 89 1.73 -3.73 -5.23
C TYR A 89 1.64 -4.76 -6.37
N ALA A 90 2.14 -5.97 -6.18
CA ALA A 90 2.12 -7.02 -7.20
C ALA A 90 0.69 -7.35 -7.69
N LYS A 91 -0.31 -7.28 -6.81
CA LYS A 91 -1.72 -7.51 -7.18
C LYS A 91 -2.29 -6.43 -8.10
N ILE A 92 -1.81 -5.19 -7.99
CA ILE A 92 -2.34 -4.04 -8.75
C ILE A 92 -1.44 -3.60 -9.90
N GLU A 93 -0.14 -3.90 -9.84
CA GLU A 93 0.88 -3.51 -10.82
C GLU A 93 0.44 -3.76 -12.27
N PRO A 94 -0.14 -4.93 -12.63
CA PRO A 94 -0.52 -5.19 -14.02
C PRO A 94 -1.52 -4.19 -14.61
N PHE A 95 -2.29 -3.51 -13.75
CA PHE A 95 -3.37 -2.60 -14.15
C PHE A 95 -3.09 -1.15 -13.79
N LEU A 96 -2.05 -0.88 -12.99
CA LEU A 96 -1.82 0.42 -12.35
C LEU A 96 -1.55 1.54 -13.37
N ASP A 97 -0.73 1.28 -14.38
CA ASP A 97 -0.42 2.26 -15.41
C ASP A 97 -1.63 2.63 -16.27
N GLU A 98 -2.43 1.63 -16.66
CA GLU A 98 -3.67 1.89 -17.38
C GLU A 98 -4.68 2.65 -16.51
N PHE A 99 -4.83 2.25 -15.26
CA PHE A 99 -5.68 2.92 -14.29
C PHE A 99 -5.30 4.40 -14.15
N ARG A 100 -4.02 4.71 -13.92
CA ARG A 100 -3.51 6.09 -13.79
C ARG A 100 -3.83 6.95 -15.02
N ARG A 101 -3.68 6.39 -16.23
CA ARG A 101 -4.01 7.07 -17.50
C ARG A 101 -5.50 7.38 -17.58
N LEU A 102 -6.35 6.38 -17.37
CA LEU A 102 -7.81 6.50 -17.50
C LEU A 102 -8.43 7.40 -16.41
N ALA A 103 -7.92 7.29 -15.17
CA ALA A 103 -8.41 8.07 -14.04
C ALA A 103 -7.85 9.51 -13.98
N GLY A 104 -6.84 9.83 -14.80
CA GLY A 104 -6.16 11.13 -14.75
C GLY A 104 -5.35 11.36 -13.47
N THR A 105 -4.85 10.29 -12.85
CA THR A 105 -4.16 10.32 -11.55
C THR A 105 -2.73 9.76 -11.66
N PRO A 106 -1.81 10.44 -12.36
CA PRO A 106 -0.47 9.90 -12.67
C PRO A 106 0.41 9.62 -11.45
N GLN A 107 0.03 10.12 -10.27
CA GLN A 107 0.78 9.98 -9.02
C GLN A 107 0.20 8.93 -8.07
N TYR A 108 -0.90 8.27 -8.46
CA TYR A 108 -1.56 7.29 -7.60
C TYR A 108 -0.61 6.13 -7.28
N LEU A 109 -0.38 5.86 -5.99
CA LEU A 109 0.49 4.81 -5.45
C LEU A 109 1.97 4.88 -5.89
N LYS A 110 2.44 6.09 -6.23
CA LYS A 110 3.81 6.28 -6.71
C LYS A 110 4.88 5.90 -5.69
N HIS A 111 4.64 6.12 -4.40
CA HIS A 111 5.66 5.87 -3.38
C HIS A 111 5.76 4.39 -3.10
N LEU A 112 4.62 3.68 -3.12
CA LEU A 112 4.59 2.23 -3.05
C LEU A 112 5.37 1.61 -4.21
N GLU A 113 5.09 2.02 -5.44
CA GLU A 113 5.83 1.60 -6.63
C GLU A 113 7.33 1.89 -6.52
N GLN A 114 7.69 3.13 -6.15
CA GLN A 114 9.08 3.57 -6.04
C GLN A 114 9.86 2.78 -4.97
N LEU A 115 9.20 2.31 -3.91
CA LEU A 115 9.83 1.49 -2.90
C LEU A 115 10.01 0.04 -3.39
N VAL A 116 8.93 -0.58 -3.90
CA VAL A 116 8.94 -2.00 -4.29
C VAL A 116 9.84 -2.28 -5.50
N THR A 117 9.98 -1.31 -6.41
CA THR A 117 10.80 -1.45 -7.62
C THR A 117 12.24 -0.96 -7.46
N ARG A 118 12.63 -0.51 -6.26
CA ARG A 118 13.98 -0.04 -5.96
C ARG A 118 14.97 -1.20 -6.03
N ARG A 119 16.12 -0.98 -6.67
CA ARG A 119 17.21 -1.95 -6.80
C ARG A 119 18.38 -1.58 -5.91
#